data_AF-A0A673CB68-F1
#
_entry.id   AF-A0A673CB68-F1
#
_cell.length_a   1.000
_cell.length_b   1.000
_cell.length_c   1.000
_cell.angle_alpha   90.00
_cell.angle_beta   90.00
_cell.angle_gamma   90.00
#
_symmetry.space_group_name_H-M   'P 1'
#
loop_
_entity.id
_entity.type
_entity.pdbx_description
1 polymer ?
#
loop_
_entity_poly.entity_id
_entity_poly.type
_entity_poly.pdbx_seq_one_letter_code
_entity_poly.pdbx_strand_id
1 'polypeptide(L)'
;MYFEANPPANQFLGRAYLCQGQLKSPLEDFEEAVLYFLKAIEVSKHEPRYHFLVFNASVLYFQTVRPLLQPGRCLHLIPSLTQVVQSLEEVADQDHMWRAELMMQLIKCLVDSGKMEEAGSFAKVTEEFIKSHTPHLYPQLFTLLVSSFFLIPVQVIMFVKAKVLQRSPGMYNKSMKCLLIPELAASSLEHKLKELFLSVFTL
;
A
#
# COMPACT_ATOMS: atom_id res chain seq x y z
N MET A 1 -14.46 -32.27 30.43
CA MET A 1 -14.66 -31.62 29.11
C MET A 1 -14.29 -30.11 29.16
N TYR A 2 -13.09 -29.74 29.64
CA TYR A 2 -12.63 -28.33 29.55
C TYR A 2 -11.85 -28.06 28.23
N PHE A 3 -11.42 -29.12 27.55
CA PHE A 3 -10.60 -29.09 26.33
C PHE A 3 -11.35 -29.45 25.05
N GLU A 4 -12.65 -29.76 25.13
CA GLU A 4 -13.45 -30.24 24.00
C GLU A 4 -14.41 -29.17 23.46
N ALA A 5 -14.54 -28.04 24.17
CA ALA A 5 -15.25 -26.86 23.68
C ALA A 5 -14.31 -25.96 22.89
N ASN A 6 -14.86 -25.21 21.93
CA ASN A 6 -14.10 -24.16 21.25
C ASN A 6 -13.54 -23.18 22.29
N PRO A 7 -12.26 -22.80 22.19
CA PRO A 7 -11.67 -21.86 23.13
C PRO A 7 -12.40 -20.51 23.07
N PRO A 8 -12.56 -19.81 24.20
CA PRO A 8 -13.19 -18.50 24.22
C PRO A 8 -12.40 -17.51 23.36
N ALA A 9 -13.11 -16.69 22.59
CA ALA A 9 -12.56 -15.64 21.75
C ALA A 9 -12.04 -14.46 22.61
N ASN A 10 -10.85 -14.63 23.17
CA ASN A 10 -10.21 -13.65 24.05
C ASN A 10 -8.74 -13.41 23.67
N GLN A 11 -8.08 -12.52 24.42
CA GLN A 11 -6.66 -12.19 24.18
C GLN A 11 -5.71 -13.39 24.23
N PHE A 12 -6.04 -14.45 24.98
CA PHE A 12 -5.18 -15.63 25.07
C PHE A 12 -5.27 -16.47 23.80
N LEU A 13 -6.48 -16.62 23.24
CA LEU A 13 -6.66 -17.26 21.94
C LEU A 13 -5.96 -16.46 20.83
N GLY A 14 -6.11 -15.13 20.83
CA GLY A 14 -5.40 -14.26 19.89
C GLY A 14 -3.87 -14.43 19.99
N ARG A 15 -3.31 -14.41 21.20
CA ARG A 15 -1.86 -14.65 21.42
C ARG A 15 -1.42 -16.04 21.01
N ALA A 16 -2.22 -17.07 21.25
CA ALA A 16 -1.91 -18.43 20.81
C ALA A 16 -1.79 -18.50 19.28
N TYR A 17 -2.70 -17.85 18.55
CA TYR A 17 -2.60 -17.74 17.09
C TYR A 17 -1.37 -16.96 16.64
N LEU A 18 -1.01 -15.85 17.31
CA LEU A 18 0.25 -15.13 17.00
C LEU A 18 1.47 -16.04 17.12
N CYS A 19 1.57 -16.80 18.22
CA CYS A 19 2.66 -17.75 18.42
C CYS A 19 2.66 -18.85 17.35
N GLN A 20 1.50 -19.40 16.99
CA GLN A 20 1.41 -20.40 15.93
C GLN A 20 1.88 -19.86 14.59
N GLY A 21 1.50 -18.64 14.21
CA GLY A 21 1.96 -17.99 12.99
C GLY A 21 3.47 -17.79 12.96
N GLN A 22 4.08 -17.44 14.08
CA GLN A 22 5.54 -17.25 14.19
C GLN A 22 6.35 -18.55 14.15
N LEU A 23 5.76 -19.68 14.55
CA LEU A 23 6.43 -20.99 14.51
C LEU A 23 6.51 -21.57 13.10
N LYS A 24 5.75 -21.02 12.14
CA LYS A 24 5.74 -21.49 10.75
C LYS A 24 6.92 -20.92 9.97
N SER A 25 7.47 -21.75 9.07
CA SER A 25 8.55 -21.33 8.19
C SER A 25 8.04 -20.28 7.21
N PRO A 26 8.64 -19.07 7.15
CA PRO A 26 8.22 -18.02 6.21
C PRO A 26 8.34 -18.41 4.73
N LEU A 27 9.11 -19.44 4.41
CA LEU A 27 9.41 -19.84 3.03
C LEU A 27 8.60 -21.05 2.55
N GLU A 28 8.21 -21.95 3.45
CA GLU A 28 7.55 -23.21 3.11
C GLU A 28 6.06 -23.21 3.49
N ASP A 29 5.71 -22.60 4.64
CA ASP A 29 4.36 -22.67 5.22
C ASP A 29 3.72 -21.27 5.38
N PHE A 30 4.07 -20.32 4.50
CA PHE A 30 3.65 -18.93 4.66
C PHE A 30 2.12 -18.78 4.69
N GLU A 31 1.39 -19.55 3.89
CA GLU A 31 -0.08 -19.50 3.83
C GLU A 31 -0.71 -19.87 5.17
N GLU A 32 -0.15 -20.91 5.82
CA GLU A 32 -0.60 -21.33 7.15
C GLU A 32 -0.24 -20.27 8.21
N ALA A 33 0.96 -19.69 8.12
CA ALA A 33 1.39 -18.59 8.99
C ALA A 33 0.43 -17.39 8.90
N VAL A 34 0.13 -16.97 7.66
CA VAL A 34 -0.80 -15.88 7.34
C VAL A 34 -2.19 -16.18 7.91
N LEU A 35 -2.69 -17.40 7.74
CA LEU A 35 -3.99 -17.81 8.27
C LEU A 35 -4.07 -17.61 9.80
N TYR A 36 -3.02 -17.96 10.54
CA TYR A 36 -3.01 -17.74 11.99
C TYR A 36 -3.02 -16.26 12.37
N PHE A 37 -2.27 -15.41 11.66
CA PHE A 37 -2.33 -13.96 11.90
C PHE A 37 -3.72 -13.39 11.62
N LEU A 38 -4.38 -13.83 10.54
CA LEU A 38 -5.74 -13.40 10.23
C LEU A 38 -6.75 -13.88 11.28
N LYS A 39 -6.60 -15.11 11.80
CA LYS A 39 -7.41 -15.60 12.94
C LYS A 39 -7.18 -14.76 14.20
N ALA A 40 -5.94 -14.38 14.49
CA ALA A 40 -5.61 -13.52 15.62
C ALA A 40 -6.27 -12.14 15.48
N ILE A 41 -6.25 -11.56 14.29
CA ILE A 41 -6.94 -10.31 13.99
C ILE A 41 -8.43 -10.47 14.23
N GLU A 42 -9.08 -11.47 13.64
CA GLU A 42 -10.54 -11.64 13.71
C GLU A 42 -11.03 -11.76 15.16
N VAL A 43 -10.39 -12.60 15.97
CA VAL A 43 -10.71 -12.76 17.41
C VAL A 43 -10.54 -11.43 18.16
N SER A 44 -9.58 -10.60 17.76
CA SER A 44 -9.21 -9.38 18.47
C SER A 44 -10.07 -8.17 18.12
N LYS A 45 -10.78 -8.19 16.98
CA LYS A 45 -11.62 -7.05 16.54
C LYS A 45 -12.88 -6.88 17.39
N HIS A 46 -13.41 -7.96 17.94
CA HIS A 46 -14.73 -7.96 18.61
C HIS A 46 -14.79 -7.14 19.89
N GLU A 47 -13.70 -7.07 20.67
CA GLU A 47 -13.67 -6.34 21.92
C GLU A 47 -12.61 -5.23 21.88
N PRO A 48 -12.97 -3.95 22.16
CA PRO A 48 -12.04 -2.82 22.10
C PRO A 48 -10.77 -3.00 22.93
N ARG A 49 -10.86 -3.67 24.08
CA ARG A 49 -9.69 -3.97 24.93
C ARG A 49 -8.68 -4.93 24.30
N TYR A 50 -9.02 -5.60 23.20
CA TYR A 50 -8.14 -6.49 22.44
C TYR A 50 -7.64 -5.88 21.14
N HIS A 51 -8.06 -4.67 20.76
CA HIS A 51 -7.65 -4.02 19.51
C HIS A 51 -6.13 -3.88 19.36
N PHE A 52 -5.37 -3.77 20.46
CA PHE A 52 -3.90 -3.79 20.43
C PHE A 52 -3.32 -5.08 19.80
N LEU A 53 -4.04 -6.20 19.85
CA LEU A 53 -3.62 -7.43 19.19
C LEU A 53 -3.78 -7.38 17.67
N VAL A 54 -4.67 -6.54 17.13
CA VAL A 54 -4.78 -6.33 15.67
C VAL A 54 -3.51 -5.64 15.15
N PHE A 55 -3.04 -4.60 15.85
CA PHE A 55 -1.73 -4.00 15.57
C PHE A 55 -0.61 -5.03 15.67
N ASN A 56 -0.50 -5.76 16.78
CA ASN A 56 0.55 -6.76 16.97
C ASN A 56 0.53 -7.85 15.87
N ALA A 57 -0.66 -8.31 15.49
CA ALA A 57 -0.84 -9.28 14.42
C ALA A 57 -0.38 -8.73 13.08
N SER A 58 -0.69 -7.47 12.78
CA SER A 58 -0.28 -6.82 11.53
C SER A 58 1.23 -6.69 11.40
N VAL A 59 1.93 -6.37 12.50
CA VAL A 59 3.40 -6.29 12.55
C VAL A 59 4.02 -7.67 12.31
N LEU A 60 3.54 -8.69 13.02
CA LEU A 60 4.04 -10.06 12.87
C LEU A 60 3.75 -10.62 11.49
N TYR A 61 2.54 -10.40 10.98
CA TYR A 61 2.17 -10.72 9.60
C TYR A 61 3.17 -10.11 8.62
N PHE A 62 3.42 -8.80 8.71
CA PHE A 62 4.29 -8.11 7.76
C PHE A 62 5.74 -8.59 7.83
N GLN A 63 6.25 -8.86 9.04
CA GLN A 63 7.57 -9.45 9.24
C GLN A 63 7.69 -10.83 8.57
N THR A 64 6.68 -11.68 8.73
CA THR A 64 6.67 -13.03 8.15
C THR A 64 6.57 -12.99 6.62
N VAL A 65 5.74 -12.12 6.05
CA VAL A 65 5.54 -12.07 4.59
C VAL A 65 6.58 -11.23 3.85
N ARG A 66 7.48 -10.54 4.56
CA ARG A 66 8.51 -9.68 3.97
C ARG A 66 9.35 -10.35 2.86
N PRO A 67 9.77 -11.63 2.96
CA PRO A 67 10.49 -12.32 1.89
C PRO A 67 9.68 -12.49 0.60
N LEU A 68 8.35 -12.40 0.68
CA LEU A 68 7.42 -12.52 -0.45
C LEU A 68 7.08 -11.17 -1.10
N LEU A 69 7.53 -10.05 -0.54
CA LEU A 69 7.39 -8.71 -1.13
C LEU A 69 8.34 -8.45 -2.30
N GLN A 70 9.01 -9.49 -2.81
CA GLN A 70 9.85 -9.39 -4.00
C GLN A 70 8.97 -9.34 -5.26
N PRO A 71 9.42 -8.62 -6.32
CA PRO A 71 8.72 -8.59 -7.60
C PRO A 71 8.40 -9.99 -8.12
N GLY A 72 7.17 -10.17 -8.63
CA GLY A 72 6.65 -11.44 -9.14
C GLY A 72 6.10 -12.41 -8.09
N ARG A 73 6.29 -12.17 -6.79
CA ARG A 73 5.81 -13.05 -5.70
C ARG A 73 4.73 -12.43 -4.83
N CYS A 74 4.62 -11.10 -4.82
CA CYS A 74 3.75 -10.38 -3.91
C CYS A 74 2.26 -10.46 -4.27
N LEU A 75 1.91 -11.00 -5.45
CA LEU A 75 0.51 -11.19 -5.86
C LEU A 75 -0.28 -12.04 -4.86
N HIS A 76 0.36 -13.04 -4.24
CA HIS A 76 -0.26 -13.93 -3.26
C HIS A 76 -0.59 -13.21 -1.94
N LEU A 77 0.06 -12.07 -1.68
CA LEU A 77 -0.16 -11.29 -0.46
C LEU A 77 -1.29 -10.27 -0.59
N ILE A 78 -1.73 -9.94 -1.81
CA ILE A 78 -2.74 -8.89 -2.03
C ILE A 78 -4.00 -9.14 -1.18
N PRO A 79 -4.60 -10.35 -1.16
CA PRO A 79 -5.81 -10.58 -0.37
C PRO A 79 -5.59 -10.40 1.13
N SER A 80 -4.56 -11.02 1.69
CA SER A 80 -4.28 -10.97 3.13
C SER A 80 -3.80 -9.59 3.59
N LEU A 81 -2.98 -8.91 2.80
CA LEU A 81 -2.52 -7.55 3.12
C LEU A 81 -3.68 -6.54 3.06
N THR A 82 -4.61 -6.70 2.12
CA THR A 82 -5.84 -5.89 2.07
C THR A 82 -6.66 -6.07 3.35
N GLN A 83 -6.88 -7.32 3.77
CA GLN A 83 -7.62 -7.61 4.99
C GLN A 83 -6.93 -7.03 6.24
N VAL A 84 -5.60 -7.09 6.32
CA VAL A 84 -4.83 -6.49 7.44
C VAL A 84 -5.03 -4.97 7.48
N VAL A 85 -4.89 -4.28 6.34
CA VAL A 85 -5.09 -2.83 6.26
C VAL A 85 -6.52 -2.42 6.62
N GLN A 86 -7.52 -3.18 6.17
CA GLN A 86 -8.93 -2.96 6.52
C GLN A 86 -9.17 -3.20 8.01
N SER A 87 -8.57 -4.22 8.60
CA SER A 87 -8.74 -4.52 10.01
C SER A 87 -8.18 -3.42 10.92
N LEU A 88 -7.08 -2.77 10.51
CA LEU A 88 -6.53 -1.60 11.22
C LEU A 88 -7.44 -0.36 11.11
N GLU A 89 -8.12 -0.16 9.96
CA GLU A 89 -9.17 0.85 9.80
C GLU A 89 -10.36 0.55 10.73
N GLU A 90 -10.86 -0.69 10.70
CA GLU A 90 -12.04 -1.13 11.45
C GLU A 90 -11.92 -0.89 12.96
N VAL A 91 -10.72 -1.07 13.51
CA VAL A 91 -10.43 -0.83 14.93
C VAL A 91 -9.96 0.59 15.25
N ALA A 92 -9.94 1.48 14.24
CA ALA A 92 -9.43 2.84 14.36
C ALA A 92 -8.03 2.89 15.01
N ASP A 93 -7.12 2.06 14.52
CA ASP A 93 -5.76 1.98 15.05
C ASP A 93 -5.06 3.35 14.98
N GLN A 94 -4.36 3.70 16.08
CA GLN A 94 -3.78 5.03 16.26
C GLN A 94 -2.44 5.20 15.53
N ASP A 95 -1.79 4.10 15.11
CA ASP A 95 -0.54 4.17 14.36
C ASP A 95 -0.84 4.33 12.86
N HIS A 96 -1.21 5.55 12.49
CA HIS A 96 -1.47 5.91 11.10
C HIS A 96 -0.22 5.80 10.22
N MET A 97 0.99 5.91 10.79
CA MET A 97 2.24 5.77 10.04
C MET A 97 2.39 4.32 9.57
N TRP A 98 2.24 3.38 10.49
CA TRP A 98 2.28 1.96 10.19
C TRP A 98 1.24 1.57 9.13
N ARG A 99 0.00 2.03 9.28
CA ARG A 99 -1.05 1.76 8.30
C ARG A 99 -0.72 2.36 6.92
N ALA A 100 -0.20 3.59 6.86
CA ALA A 100 0.21 4.22 5.60
C ALA A 100 1.31 3.42 4.91
N GLU A 101 2.28 2.89 5.65
CA GLU A 101 3.32 2.02 5.10
C GLU A 101 2.73 0.76 4.47
N LEU A 102 1.83 0.06 5.17
CA LEU A 102 1.15 -1.12 4.64
C LEU A 102 0.32 -0.79 3.37
N MET A 103 -0.37 0.35 3.34
CA MET A 103 -1.09 0.81 2.16
C MET A 103 -0.14 1.03 0.96
N MET A 104 1.01 1.66 1.17
CA MET A 104 2.02 1.83 0.11
C MET A 104 2.58 0.49 -0.38
N GLN A 105 2.76 -0.50 0.51
CA GLN A 105 3.17 -1.84 0.10
C GLN A 105 2.09 -2.55 -0.70
N LEU A 106 0.81 -2.37 -0.36
CA LEU A 106 -0.29 -2.93 -1.13
C LEU A 106 -0.36 -2.34 -2.55
N ILE A 107 -0.13 -1.02 -2.70
CA ILE A 107 -0.01 -0.40 -4.03
C ILE A 107 1.11 -1.06 -4.84
N LYS A 108 2.29 -1.26 -4.24
CA LYS A 108 3.40 -1.96 -4.91
C LYS A 108 3.00 -3.35 -5.38
N CYS A 109 2.32 -4.11 -4.51
CA CYS A 109 1.86 -5.46 -4.84
C CYS A 109 0.85 -5.46 -6.01
N LEU A 110 -0.10 -4.53 -5.99
CA LEU A 110 -1.11 -4.40 -7.06
C LEU A 110 -0.46 -4.03 -8.40
N VAL A 111 0.48 -3.08 -8.41
CA VAL A 111 1.23 -2.69 -9.62
C VAL A 111 2.04 -3.87 -10.17
N ASP A 112 2.77 -4.57 -9.30
CA ASP A 112 3.58 -5.73 -9.70
C ASP A 112 2.74 -6.87 -10.30
N SER A 113 1.52 -7.07 -9.77
CA SER A 113 0.55 -8.04 -10.32
C SER A 113 -0.17 -7.57 -11.61
N GLY A 114 0.13 -6.38 -12.12
CA GLY A 114 -0.50 -5.81 -13.32
C GLY A 114 -1.92 -5.26 -13.10
N LYS A 115 -2.42 -5.23 -11.86
CA LYS A 115 -3.75 -4.71 -11.48
C LYS A 115 -3.77 -3.18 -11.41
N MET A 116 -3.47 -2.53 -12.53
CA MET A 116 -3.23 -1.07 -12.58
C MET A 116 -4.45 -0.23 -12.18
N GLU A 117 -5.67 -0.68 -12.50
CA GLU A 117 -6.89 0.03 -12.13
C GLU A 117 -7.14 -0.01 -10.61
N GLU A 118 -7.05 -1.19 -10.00
CA GLU A 118 -7.12 -1.38 -8.54
C GLU A 118 -6.01 -0.59 -7.84
N ALA A 119 -4.78 -0.62 -8.37
CA ALA A 119 -3.67 0.13 -7.83
C ALA A 119 -3.92 1.65 -7.88
N GLY A 120 -4.46 2.15 -8.99
CA GLY A 120 -4.75 3.57 -9.18
C GLY A 120 -5.90 4.08 -8.29
N SER A 121 -6.96 3.29 -8.10
CA SER A 121 -8.06 3.63 -7.20
C SER A 121 -7.58 3.63 -5.74
N PHE A 122 -6.86 2.59 -5.33
CA PHE A 122 -6.32 2.47 -3.97
C PHE A 122 -5.24 3.52 -3.66
N ALA A 123 -4.45 3.93 -4.67
CA ALA A 123 -3.49 5.02 -4.54
C ALA A 123 -4.15 6.36 -4.21
N LYS A 124 -5.33 6.67 -4.75
CA LYS A 124 -6.08 7.89 -4.41
C LYS A 124 -6.52 7.89 -2.95
N VAL A 125 -7.08 6.77 -2.48
CA VAL A 125 -7.47 6.58 -1.07
C VAL A 125 -6.25 6.73 -0.16
N THR A 126 -5.12 6.15 -0.54
CA THR A 126 -3.85 6.25 0.19
C THR A 126 -3.31 7.70 0.20
N GLU A 127 -3.42 8.42 -0.93
CA GLU A 127 -3.04 9.83 -1.04
C GLU A 127 -3.83 10.71 -0.08
N GLU A 128 -5.14 10.50 0.00
CA GLU A 128 -6.03 11.23 0.92
C GLU A 128 -5.68 10.91 2.38
N PHE A 129 -5.55 9.62 2.72
CA PHE A 129 -5.20 9.17 4.08
C PHE A 129 -3.86 9.73 4.56
N ILE A 130 -2.82 9.69 3.71
CA ILE A 130 -1.48 10.20 4.06
C ILE A 130 -1.51 11.71 4.25
N LYS A 131 -2.26 12.46 3.42
CA LYS A 131 -2.37 13.91 3.57
C LYS A 131 -3.03 14.31 4.89
N SER A 132 -4.05 13.57 5.34
CA SER A 132 -4.79 13.90 6.55
C SER A 132 -4.06 13.47 7.82
N HIS A 133 -3.41 12.30 7.83
CA HIS A 133 -2.87 11.72 9.07
C HIS A 133 -1.34 11.74 9.16
N THR A 134 -0.62 11.59 8.05
CA THR A 134 0.85 11.40 8.04
C THR A 134 1.53 12.12 6.87
N PRO A 135 1.38 13.45 6.73
CA PRO A 135 1.76 14.18 5.52
C PRO A 135 3.25 14.09 5.17
N HIS A 136 4.11 13.80 6.15
CA HIS A 136 5.54 13.61 5.95
C HIS A 136 5.89 12.36 5.10
N LEU A 137 4.99 11.40 4.95
CA LEU A 137 5.15 10.24 4.05
C LEU A 137 4.76 10.54 2.60
N TYR A 138 4.14 11.70 2.33
CA TYR A 138 3.71 12.06 0.97
C TYR A 138 4.83 12.05 -0.07
N PRO A 139 6.07 12.51 0.21
CA PRO A 139 7.18 12.38 -0.74
C PRO A 139 7.52 10.93 -1.11
N GLN A 140 7.39 10.00 -0.16
CA GLN A 140 7.63 8.58 -0.39
C GLN A 140 6.52 7.99 -1.28
N LEU A 141 5.26 8.30 -0.98
CA LEU A 141 4.13 7.92 -1.84
C LEU A 141 4.30 8.49 -3.25
N PHE A 142 4.64 9.77 -3.38
CA PHE A 142 4.84 10.40 -4.68
C PHE A 142 5.92 9.71 -5.50
N THR A 143 7.06 9.40 -4.87
CA THR A 143 8.16 8.64 -5.51
C THR A 143 7.68 7.28 -5.99
N LEU A 144 6.91 6.56 -5.17
CA LEU A 144 6.31 5.29 -5.55
C LEU A 144 5.40 5.45 -6.77
N LEU A 145 4.46 6.40 -6.75
CA LEU A 145 3.49 6.57 -7.83
C LEU A 145 4.15 6.97 -9.16
N VAL A 146 5.17 7.81 -9.13
CA VAL A 146 5.93 8.17 -10.33
C VAL A 146 6.65 6.94 -10.87
N SER A 147 7.40 6.21 -10.06
CA SER A 147 8.12 5.01 -10.50
C SER A 147 7.18 3.92 -11.03
N SER A 148 6.02 3.73 -10.41
CA SER A 148 5.08 2.66 -10.76
C SER A 148 4.18 2.97 -11.96
N PHE A 149 3.70 4.21 -12.09
CA PHE A 149 2.72 4.58 -13.11
C PHE A 149 3.30 5.40 -14.27
N PHE A 150 4.42 6.11 -14.07
CA PHE A 150 5.02 6.93 -15.14
C PHE A 150 6.08 6.20 -15.97
N LEU A 151 6.62 5.06 -15.49
CA LEU A 151 7.51 4.21 -16.28
C LEU A 151 6.76 3.28 -17.27
N ILE A 152 5.41 3.30 -17.27
CA ILE A 152 4.57 2.60 -18.24
C ILE A 152 3.99 3.64 -19.22
N PRO A 153 4.41 3.67 -20.50
CA PRO A 153 4.19 4.80 -21.41
C PRO A 153 2.74 5.08 -21.84
N VAL A 154 1.73 4.36 -21.33
CA VAL A 154 0.35 4.45 -21.85
C VAL A 154 -0.60 5.27 -20.96
N GLN A 155 -0.36 5.39 -19.65
CA GLN A 155 -1.32 6.04 -18.73
C GLN A 155 -1.05 7.54 -18.47
N VAL A 156 0.11 8.05 -18.90
CA VAL A 156 0.56 9.44 -18.70
C VAL A 156 -0.37 10.47 -19.37
N ILE A 157 -1.04 10.11 -20.47
CA ILE A 157 -1.93 11.03 -21.19
C ILE A 157 -3.20 11.35 -20.40
N MET A 158 -3.71 10.42 -19.57
CA MET A 158 -4.96 10.61 -18.84
C MET A 158 -4.77 11.33 -17.49
N PHE A 159 -3.70 11.00 -16.76
CA PHE A 159 -3.50 11.53 -15.40
C PHE A 159 -3.02 13.00 -15.40
N VAL A 160 -2.20 13.39 -16.38
CA VAL A 160 -1.72 14.77 -16.52
C VAL A 160 -2.87 15.69 -16.97
N LYS A 161 -3.74 15.25 -17.89
CA LYS A 161 -4.94 16.00 -18.28
C LYS A 161 -5.84 16.33 -17.08
N ALA A 162 -6.05 15.39 -16.17
CA ALA A 162 -6.96 15.57 -15.04
C ALA A 162 -6.40 16.54 -13.95
N LYS A 163 -5.10 16.51 -13.66
CA LYS A 163 -4.48 17.33 -12.60
C LYS A 163 -4.05 18.73 -13.07
N VAL A 164 -3.74 18.92 -14.36
CA VAL A 164 -3.40 20.24 -14.93
C VAL A 164 -4.63 21.14 -15.08
N LEU A 165 -5.83 20.58 -15.30
CA LEU A 165 -7.08 21.34 -15.41
C LEU A 165 -7.64 21.85 -14.05
N GLN A 166 -7.06 21.46 -12.91
CA GLN A 166 -7.63 21.77 -11.58
C GLN A 166 -6.72 22.61 -10.65
N ARG A 167 -5.56 23.11 -11.08
CA ARG A 167 -4.68 23.93 -10.20
C ARG A 167 -4.21 25.23 -10.83
N SER A 168 -4.55 26.33 -10.15
CA SER A 168 -4.05 27.69 -10.36
C SER A 168 -2.51 27.79 -10.32
N PRO A 169 -1.91 28.82 -10.97
CA PRO A 169 -0.50 28.81 -11.44
C PRO A 169 0.57 29.08 -10.37
N GLY A 170 0.30 28.85 -9.09
CA GLY A 170 1.01 29.53 -8.00
C GLY A 170 2.22 28.84 -7.35
N MET A 171 2.48 27.54 -7.55
CA MET A 171 3.52 26.84 -6.77
C MET A 171 4.29 25.76 -7.54
N TYR A 172 5.00 26.14 -8.60
CA TYR A 172 6.04 25.31 -9.18
C TYR A 172 7.42 25.81 -8.73
N ASN A 173 7.96 25.23 -7.65
CA ASN A 173 9.31 25.56 -7.18
C ASN A 173 10.25 24.36 -7.28
N LYS A 174 11.23 24.49 -8.20
CA LYS A 174 12.56 23.87 -8.34
C LYS A 174 12.77 22.34 -8.25
N SER A 175 11.94 21.53 -7.58
CA SER A 175 12.23 20.08 -7.44
C SER A 175 11.91 19.24 -8.69
N MET A 176 11.03 19.71 -9.57
CA MET A 176 10.64 18.95 -10.78
C MET A 176 11.71 18.96 -11.88
N LYS A 177 12.73 19.83 -11.79
CA LYS A 177 13.81 19.87 -12.79
C LYS A 177 14.87 18.78 -12.61
N CYS A 178 14.91 18.10 -11.45
CA CYS A 178 15.99 17.14 -11.15
C CYS A 178 15.60 15.67 -11.35
N LEU A 179 14.32 15.32 -11.56
CA LEU A 179 13.89 13.93 -11.74
C LEU A 179 13.80 13.46 -13.20
N LEU A 180 14.12 14.32 -14.16
CA LEU A 180 14.37 13.91 -15.54
C LEU A 180 15.85 13.51 -15.66
N ILE A 181 16.17 12.26 -15.33
CA ILE A 181 17.50 11.69 -15.61
C ILE A 181 17.66 11.55 -17.15
N PRO A 182 18.86 11.80 -17.72
CA PRO A 182 19.06 12.05 -19.16
C PRO A 182 19.04 10.82 -20.09
N GLU A 183 18.37 9.72 -19.74
CA GLU A 183 18.46 8.45 -20.49
C GLU A 183 17.30 8.17 -21.45
N LEU A 184 16.49 9.18 -21.76
CA LEU A 184 15.55 9.14 -22.88
C LEU A 184 15.90 10.24 -23.88
N ALA A 185 17.12 10.15 -24.43
CA ALA A 185 17.50 10.81 -25.67
C ALA A 185 16.76 10.17 -26.86
N ALA A 186 15.43 10.24 -26.84
CA ALA A 186 14.60 10.03 -28.01
C ALA A 186 13.94 11.39 -28.31
N SER A 187 14.59 12.14 -29.19
CA SER A 187 14.17 13.45 -29.72
C SER A 187 12.69 13.53 -30.13
N SER A 188 12.03 12.39 -30.35
CA SER A 188 10.60 12.27 -30.61
C SER A 188 9.71 12.63 -29.41
N LEU A 189 10.12 12.31 -28.18
CA LEU A 189 9.31 12.54 -26.98
C LEU A 189 9.38 14.01 -26.53
N GLU A 190 10.55 14.64 -26.63
CA GLU A 190 10.71 16.08 -26.39
C GLU A 190 9.89 16.92 -27.37
N HIS A 191 9.85 16.54 -28.65
CA HIS A 191 9.09 17.28 -29.66
C HIS A 191 7.59 17.16 -29.42
N LYS A 192 7.10 15.97 -29.04
CA LYS A 192 5.70 15.75 -28.64
C LYS A 192 5.34 16.46 -27.34
N LEU A 193 6.24 16.49 -26.36
CA LEU A 193 6.06 17.24 -25.13
C LEU A 193 6.04 18.75 -25.39
N LYS A 194 6.88 19.27 -26.30
CA LYS A 194 6.88 20.68 -26.72
C LYS A 194 5.62 21.07 -27.49
N GLU A 195 5.12 20.23 -28.40
CA GLU A 195 3.83 20.47 -29.06
C GLU A 195 2.66 20.46 -28.07
N LEU A 196 2.64 19.52 -27.13
CA LEU A 196 1.65 19.48 -26.06
C LEU A 196 1.74 20.72 -25.16
N PHE A 197 2.95 21.21 -24.86
CA PHE A 197 3.17 22.43 -24.07
C PHE A 197 2.70 23.69 -24.81
N LEU A 198 2.95 23.79 -26.12
CA LEU A 198 2.56 24.94 -26.95
C LEU A 198 1.04 24.97 -27.22
N SER A 199 0.38 23.81 -27.32
CA SER A 199 -1.07 23.74 -27.53
C SER A 199 -1.91 24.13 -26.31
N VAL A 200 -1.31 24.17 -25.11
CA VAL A 200 -1.97 24.51 -23.85
C VAL A 200 -1.84 25.99 -23.49
N PHE A 201 -0.98 26.76 -24.17
CA PHE A 201 -0.67 28.16 -23.81
C PHE A 201 -1.09 29.22 -24.86
N THR A 202 -1.84 28.87 -25.91
CA THR A 202 -2.30 29.82 -26.95
C THR A 202 -3.82 29.89 -27.16
N LEU A 203 -4.64 29.44 -26.21
CA LEU A 203 -6.08 29.72 -26.17
C LEU A 203 -6.53 30.11 -24.77
#